data_AF-A0A150QEV6-F1
#
_entry.id   AF-A0A150QEV6-F1
#
_cell.length_a   1.000
_cell.length_b   1.000
_cell.length_c   1.000
_cell.angle_alpha   90.00
_cell.angle_beta   90.00
_cell.angle_gamma   90.00
#
_symmetry.space_group_name_H-M   'P 1'
#
loop_
_entity.id
_entity.type
_entity.pdbx_description
1 polymer ?
#
loop_
_entity_poly.entity_id
_entity_poly.type
_entity_poly.pdbx_seq_one_letter_code
_entity_poly.pdbx_strand_id
1 'polypeptide(L)'
;ADPGCAFADDETEEGGTFSAGASKPVAYALPRVVDVQGGGSATPYAFEGIQIDTAAPQEVVVTRVASDGFYVTDLSGQDGGYNHLFAYNFNTPANMRVCDRLQYLAGTVNEFFGFTELSFPSYEIAPFHEGEPCPVPEPAVLDARTIADASAMERLESGLVRVEGVHISKNFGPNPAKKSTSDPSKYAFTPEESSCDLNGDGQVDFESRAEGACARQCSANPECSEWTSYSARGNYKVTDGSSMIQIQTGTVSAFDPTSHRGRALEAVTGTLRNFSGGSLNWTIEARCPDDLVCEAPGCAPAAKPSTEACVRLRSLNDNDAETN
;
A
#
# COMPACT_ATOMS: atom_id res chain seq x y z
N ALA A 1 -16.41 53.55 -41.00
CA ALA A 1 -15.98 52.14 -40.90
C ALA A 1 -17.02 51.46 -40.03
N ASP A 2 -17.75 50.51 -40.60
CA ASP A 2 -18.81 49.78 -39.89
C ASP A 2 -18.17 48.91 -38.79
N PRO A 3 -18.70 48.86 -37.56
CA PRO A 3 -18.14 48.03 -36.50
C PRO A 3 -18.39 46.55 -36.82
N GLY A 4 -17.37 45.85 -37.32
CA GLY A 4 -17.45 44.40 -37.56
C GLY A 4 -16.64 43.84 -38.72
N CYS A 5 -16.09 44.67 -39.60
CA CYS A 5 -15.34 44.19 -40.77
C CYS A 5 -13.83 44.11 -40.51
N ALA A 6 -13.19 43.00 -40.88
CA ALA A 6 -11.74 42.81 -40.73
C ALA A 6 -10.92 43.56 -41.80
N PHE A 7 -11.50 43.85 -42.98
CA PHE A 7 -10.87 44.61 -44.08
C PHE A 7 -11.89 45.53 -44.78
N ALA A 8 -11.41 46.49 -45.58
CA ALA A 8 -12.22 47.57 -46.15
C ALA A 8 -13.04 47.20 -47.40
N ASP A 9 -12.85 45.98 -47.91
CA ASP A 9 -13.32 45.48 -49.20
C ASP A 9 -14.05 44.13 -49.07
N ASP A 10 -14.49 43.81 -47.85
CA ASP A 10 -15.36 42.67 -47.57
C ASP A 10 -16.84 43.07 -47.67
N GLU A 11 -17.49 42.73 -48.80
CA GLU A 11 -18.94 42.94 -49.03
C GLU A 11 -19.79 41.71 -48.66
N THR A 12 -19.23 40.72 -47.96
CA THR A 12 -19.98 39.53 -47.57
C THR A 12 -20.65 39.70 -46.20
N GLU A 13 -21.89 40.20 -46.21
CA GLU A 13 -22.81 40.24 -45.05
C GLU A 13 -23.40 38.85 -44.70
N GLU A 14 -22.84 37.75 -45.25
CA GLU A 14 -23.24 36.41 -44.84
C GLU A 14 -22.67 36.14 -43.45
N GLY A 15 -23.51 36.33 -42.43
CA GLY A 15 -23.19 36.02 -41.05
C GLY A 15 -22.51 34.64 -40.96
N GLY A 16 -21.26 34.64 -40.50
CA GLY A 16 -20.44 33.43 -40.45
C GLY A 16 -21.22 32.29 -39.79
N THR A 17 -21.35 31.18 -40.50
CA THR A 17 -22.00 29.99 -39.96
C THR A 17 -21.12 29.46 -38.84
N PHE A 18 -21.39 29.89 -37.61
CA PHE A 18 -20.70 29.36 -36.45
C PHE A 18 -21.02 27.87 -36.36
N SER A 19 -19.98 27.05 -36.27
CA SER A 19 -20.13 25.66 -35.90
C SER A 19 -20.36 25.61 -34.38
N ALA A 20 -21.61 25.78 -33.94
CA ALA A 20 -21.98 25.38 -32.59
C ALA A 20 -22.05 23.85 -32.58
N GLY A 21 -20.98 23.19 -32.14
CA GLY A 21 -21.00 21.77 -31.82
C GLY A 21 -22.00 21.52 -30.70
N ALA A 22 -23.28 21.39 -31.02
CA ALA A 22 -24.36 21.12 -30.08
C ALA A 22 -24.65 19.62 -30.01
N SER A 23 -23.62 18.77 -29.99
CA SER A 23 -23.84 17.40 -29.55
C SER A 23 -24.24 17.45 -28.09
N LYS A 24 -25.32 16.73 -27.74
CA LYS A 24 -25.64 16.49 -26.33
C LYS A 24 -24.38 15.93 -25.65
N PRO A 25 -24.08 16.34 -24.40
CA PRO A 25 -22.98 15.74 -23.65
C PRO A 25 -23.10 14.22 -23.70
N VAL A 26 -22.05 13.54 -24.16
CA VAL A 26 -21.96 12.09 -24.08
C VAL A 26 -21.45 11.79 -22.67
N ALA A 27 -22.33 11.29 -21.82
CA ALA A 27 -21.94 10.81 -20.50
C ALA A 27 -21.29 9.43 -20.66
N TYR A 28 -20.04 9.32 -20.23
CA TYR A 28 -19.37 8.02 -20.10
C TYR A 28 -19.47 7.60 -18.64
N ALA A 29 -19.69 6.30 -18.40
CA ALA A 29 -19.59 5.75 -17.06
C ALA A 29 -18.13 5.85 -16.61
N LEU A 30 -17.91 6.34 -15.39
CA LEU A 30 -16.57 6.40 -14.80
C LEU A 30 -16.13 4.99 -14.40
N PRO A 31 -14.83 4.65 -14.50
CA PRO A 31 -14.32 3.36 -14.03
C PRO A 31 -14.43 3.28 -12.50
N ARG A 32 -14.74 2.09 -11.97
CA ARG A 32 -14.65 1.80 -10.53
C ARG A 32 -13.22 1.40 -10.17
N VAL A 33 -12.93 1.32 -8.87
CA VAL A 33 -11.61 0.86 -8.38
C VAL A 33 -11.20 -0.49 -8.98
N VAL A 34 -12.12 -1.46 -9.04
CA VAL A 34 -11.86 -2.77 -9.66
C VAL A 34 -11.53 -2.70 -11.14
N ASP A 35 -12.12 -1.75 -11.87
CA ASP A 35 -11.86 -1.58 -13.28
C ASP A 35 -10.47 -0.94 -13.47
N VAL A 36 -10.07 -0.03 -12.57
CA VAL A 36 -8.71 0.52 -12.51
C VAL A 36 -7.66 -0.54 -12.23
N GLN A 37 -7.93 -1.45 -11.30
CA GLN A 37 -7.04 -2.58 -10.98
C GLN A 37 -6.99 -3.63 -12.10
N GLY A 38 -8.05 -3.77 -12.90
CA GLY A 38 -8.07 -4.65 -14.09
C GLY A 38 -8.21 -6.14 -13.83
N GLY A 39 -8.24 -6.58 -12.57
CA GLY A 39 -8.40 -7.99 -12.20
C GLY A 39 -7.18 -8.87 -12.52
N GLY A 40 -6.00 -8.27 -12.66
CA GLY A 40 -4.74 -8.95 -12.94
C GLY A 40 -3.59 -8.31 -12.16
N SER A 41 -2.35 -8.59 -12.58
CA SER A 41 -1.14 -8.04 -11.97
C SER A 41 -0.68 -6.70 -12.58
N ALA A 42 -1.55 -6.08 -13.37
CA ALA A 42 -1.29 -4.81 -14.03
C ALA A 42 -2.61 -4.15 -14.43
N THR A 43 -2.69 -2.84 -14.24
CA THR A 43 -3.80 -1.99 -14.66
C THR A 43 -3.94 -1.90 -16.19
N PRO A 44 -5.18 -1.86 -16.72
CA PRO A 44 -5.44 -1.59 -18.13
C PRO A 44 -5.36 -0.09 -18.47
N TYR A 45 -5.14 0.78 -17.47
CA TYR A 45 -5.12 2.24 -17.60
C TYR A 45 -3.74 2.84 -17.33
N ALA A 46 -2.66 2.09 -17.58
CA ALA A 46 -1.32 2.56 -17.29
C ALA A 46 -1.01 3.89 -18.00
N PHE A 47 -0.56 4.88 -17.22
CA PHE A 47 -0.24 6.25 -17.62
C PHE A 47 -1.44 7.11 -18.04
N GLU A 48 -2.67 6.66 -17.79
CA GLU A 48 -3.89 7.40 -18.12
C GLU A 48 -4.36 8.27 -16.95
N GLY A 49 -4.82 9.48 -17.28
CA GLY A 49 -5.52 10.35 -16.34
C GLY A 49 -7.00 9.95 -16.25
N ILE A 50 -7.43 9.48 -15.08
CA ILE A 50 -8.79 8.99 -14.87
C ILE A 50 -9.47 9.68 -13.70
N GLN A 51 -10.80 9.73 -13.77
CA GLN A 51 -11.65 9.99 -12.62
C GLN A 51 -12.35 8.67 -12.26
N ILE A 52 -12.29 8.29 -10.99
CA ILE A 52 -12.88 7.06 -10.46
C ILE A 52 -14.32 7.36 -10.00
N ASP A 53 -15.22 6.41 -10.25
CA ASP A 53 -16.59 6.50 -9.77
C ASP A 53 -16.65 6.32 -8.25
N THR A 54 -17.04 7.39 -7.57
CA THR A 54 -17.25 7.44 -6.11
C THR A 54 -18.70 7.73 -5.75
N ALA A 55 -19.59 7.85 -6.74
CA ALA A 55 -21.00 8.12 -6.54
C ALA A 55 -21.75 6.82 -6.25
N ALA A 56 -22.89 6.91 -5.55
CA ALA A 56 -23.70 5.73 -5.26
C ALA A 56 -24.05 4.96 -6.56
N PRO A 57 -23.94 3.62 -6.57
CA PRO A 57 -23.81 2.73 -5.42
C PRO A 57 -22.37 2.52 -4.88
N GLN A 58 -21.35 3.13 -5.46
CA GLN A 58 -19.96 3.01 -5.00
C GLN A 58 -19.80 3.73 -3.66
N GLU A 59 -19.01 3.12 -2.79
CA GLU A 59 -18.68 3.69 -1.48
C GLU A 59 -17.18 3.50 -1.25
N VAL A 60 -16.41 4.48 -1.73
CA VAL A 60 -14.94 4.44 -1.63
C VAL A 60 -14.51 5.05 -0.31
N VAL A 61 -13.98 4.23 0.59
CA VAL A 61 -13.63 4.58 1.97
C VAL A 61 -12.13 4.57 2.18
N VAL A 62 -11.63 5.53 2.94
CA VAL A 62 -10.23 5.61 3.37
C VAL A 62 -9.95 4.58 4.47
N THR A 63 -9.04 3.65 4.20
CA THR A 63 -8.68 2.54 5.09
C THR A 63 -7.33 2.74 5.79
N ARG A 64 -6.46 3.59 5.22
CA ARG A 64 -5.19 4.04 5.81
C ARG A 64 -4.82 5.41 5.27
N VAL A 65 -4.29 6.27 6.14
CA VAL A 65 -3.55 7.47 5.75
C VAL A 65 -2.06 7.22 6.03
N ALA A 66 -1.21 7.43 5.02
CA ALA A 66 0.22 7.22 5.09
C ALA A 66 0.96 8.56 4.90
N SER A 67 2.28 8.57 5.15
CA SER A 67 3.10 9.77 5.00
C SER A 67 3.23 10.25 3.54
N ASP A 68 2.98 9.33 2.60
CA ASP A 68 3.16 9.47 1.16
C ASP A 68 1.84 9.23 0.39
N GLY A 69 0.69 9.35 1.05
CA GLY A 69 -0.60 9.14 0.40
C GLY A 69 -1.66 8.53 1.30
N PHE A 70 -2.59 7.81 0.69
CA PHE A 70 -3.68 7.16 1.39
C PHE A 70 -4.18 5.93 0.62
N TYR A 71 -4.76 5.00 1.35
CA TYR A 71 -5.34 3.78 0.81
C TYR A 71 -6.84 3.87 0.91
N VAL A 72 -7.51 3.37 -0.13
CA VAL A 72 -8.96 3.33 -0.20
C VAL A 72 -9.48 1.95 -0.53
N THR A 73 -10.74 1.73 -0.23
CA THR A 73 -11.46 0.51 -0.57
C THR A 73 -12.87 0.87 -1.01
N ASP A 74 -13.27 0.39 -2.19
CA ASP A 74 -14.66 0.44 -2.64
C ASP A 74 -15.44 -0.68 -1.94
N LEU A 75 -16.45 -0.31 -1.15
CA LEU A 75 -17.31 -1.26 -0.44
C LEU A 75 -18.29 -1.97 -1.38
N SER A 76 -18.45 -1.47 -2.61
CA SER A 76 -19.22 -2.16 -3.65
C SER A 76 -18.39 -3.32 -4.22
N GLY A 77 -18.92 -4.55 -4.17
CA GLY A 77 -18.31 -5.71 -4.83
C GLY A 77 -17.12 -6.37 -4.10
N GLN A 78 -17.07 -6.27 -2.77
CA GLN A 78 -16.03 -6.88 -1.92
C GLN A 78 -15.72 -8.35 -2.23
N ASP A 79 -16.72 -9.15 -2.62
CA ASP A 79 -16.56 -10.58 -2.93
C ASP A 79 -15.61 -10.86 -4.11
N GLY A 80 -15.35 -9.86 -4.97
CA GLY A 80 -14.51 -10.00 -6.16
C GLY A 80 -13.01 -9.79 -5.90
N GLY A 81 -12.65 -9.04 -4.86
CA GLY A 81 -11.31 -8.46 -4.69
C GLY A 81 -11.03 -7.32 -5.69
N TYR A 82 -9.77 -6.88 -5.74
CA TYR A 82 -9.28 -5.80 -6.61
C TYR A 82 -9.97 -4.45 -6.37
N ASN A 83 -10.65 -4.29 -5.25
CA ASN A 83 -11.44 -3.12 -4.93
C ASN A 83 -10.72 -2.19 -3.95
N HIS A 84 -9.39 -2.30 -3.86
CA HIS A 84 -8.54 -1.45 -3.05
C HIS A 84 -7.54 -0.71 -3.95
N LEU A 85 -7.12 0.48 -3.54
CA LEU A 85 -6.20 1.31 -4.31
C LEU A 85 -5.38 2.19 -3.38
N PHE A 86 -4.11 2.35 -3.70
CA PHE A 86 -3.27 3.38 -3.11
C PHE A 86 -3.24 4.62 -4.00
N ALA A 87 -3.45 5.78 -3.38
CA ALA A 87 -3.29 7.07 -4.02
C ALA A 87 -2.02 7.75 -3.46
N TYR A 88 -0.99 7.81 -4.31
CA TYR A 88 0.30 8.39 -3.95
C TYR A 88 0.24 9.92 -3.93
N ASN A 89 0.58 10.53 -2.79
CA ASN A 89 0.71 11.97 -2.62
C ASN A 89 2.08 12.29 -2.00
N PHE A 90 2.73 13.38 -2.38
CA PHE A 90 4.08 13.69 -1.87
C PHE A 90 4.14 13.91 -0.35
N ASN A 91 2.99 14.08 0.29
CA ASN A 91 2.82 14.30 1.71
C ASN A 91 1.54 13.65 2.21
N THR A 92 1.47 13.47 3.53
CA THR A 92 0.23 13.09 4.23
C THR A 92 -0.92 14.01 3.79
N PRO A 93 -2.04 13.48 3.27
CA PRO A 93 -3.18 14.30 2.87
C PRO A 93 -3.73 15.07 4.07
N ALA A 94 -3.86 16.39 3.93
CA ALA A 94 -4.47 17.22 4.98
C ALA A 94 -5.96 16.89 5.13
N ASN A 95 -6.46 16.97 6.37
CA ASN A 95 -7.88 16.80 6.75
C ASN A 95 -8.50 15.42 6.48
N MET A 96 -7.73 14.47 5.94
CA MET A 96 -8.17 13.11 5.68
C MET A 96 -7.87 12.20 6.87
N ARG A 97 -8.83 11.32 7.19
CA ARG A 97 -8.74 10.33 8.26
C ARG A 97 -9.28 8.99 7.77
N VAL A 98 -8.89 7.93 8.46
CA VAL A 98 -9.53 6.61 8.30
C VAL A 98 -11.04 6.76 8.55
N CYS A 99 -11.86 5.98 7.83
CA CYS A 99 -13.33 6.02 7.81
C CYS A 99 -13.95 7.13 6.93
N ASP A 100 -13.17 8.11 6.45
CA ASP A 100 -13.71 9.09 5.49
C ASP A 100 -14.14 8.43 4.19
N ARG A 101 -15.21 8.95 3.58
CA ARG A 101 -15.66 8.51 2.26
C ARG A 101 -15.24 9.52 1.20
N LEU A 102 -14.72 9.06 0.09
CA LEU A 102 -14.44 9.91 -1.06
C LEU A 102 -15.73 10.25 -1.81
N GLN A 103 -15.90 11.53 -2.14
CA GLN A 103 -16.96 12.04 -3.02
C GLN A 103 -16.44 12.30 -4.43
N TYR A 104 -15.14 12.48 -4.56
CA TYR A 104 -14.41 12.65 -5.82
C TYR A 104 -13.03 12.03 -5.67
N LEU A 105 -12.57 11.33 -6.71
CA LEU A 105 -11.20 10.83 -6.82
C LEU A 105 -10.77 10.83 -8.28
N ALA A 106 -9.65 11.48 -8.58
CA ALA A 106 -9.04 11.47 -9.90
C ALA A 106 -7.51 11.52 -9.79
N GLY A 107 -6.80 11.08 -10.82
CA GLY A 107 -5.35 11.11 -10.85
C GLY A 107 -4.81 10.37 -12.07
N THR A 108 -3.50 10.14 -12.10
CA THR A 108 -2.85 9.34 -13.15
C THR A 108 -2.57 7.95 -12.63
N VAL A 109 -3.07 6.92 -13.31
CA VAL A 109 -2.81 5.53 -12.92
C VAL A 109 -1.41 5.12 -13.37
N ASN A 110 -0.64 4.53 -12.48
CA ASN A 110 0.72 4.06 -12.75
C ASN A 110 0.95 2.66 -12.19
N GLU A 111 1.77 1.90 -12.90
CA GLU A 111 2.41 0.68 -12.40
C GLU A 111 3.77 1.05 -11.81
N PHE A 112 3.87 1.10 -10.49
CA PHE A 112 5.10 1.51 -9.82
C PHE A 112 5.69 0.35 -9.04
N PHE A 113 6.76 -0.25 -9.59
CA PHE A 113 7.37 -1.47 -9.04
C PHE A 113 6.36 -2.61 -8.81
N GLY A 114 5.52 -2.90 -9.82
CA GLY A 114 4.56 -4.01 -9.78
C GLY A 114 3.42 -3.82 -8.77
N PHE A 115 3.04 -2.56 -8.56
CA PHE A 115 1.99 -2.14 -7.66
C PHE A 115 1.17 -1.06 -8.36
N THR A 116 -0.14 -1.25 -8.43
CA THR A 116 -1.04 -0.29 -9.07
C THR A 116 -1.28 0.88 -8.12
N GLU A 117 -0.93 2.09 -8.55
CA GLU A 117 -1.16 3.31 -7.78
C GLU A 117 -1.80 4.43 -8.61
N LEU A 118 -2.46 5.36 -7.91
CA LEU A 118 -2.96 6.60 -8.47
C LEU A 118 -2.05 7.76 -8.05
N SER A 119 -1.21 8.25 -8.95
CA SER A 119 -0.30 9.37 -8.67
C SER A 119 -0.99 10.73 -8.89
N PHE A 120 -0.55 11.72 -8.12
CA PHE A 120 -1.08 13.10 -8.15
C PHE A 120 -2.60 13.17 -7.96
N PRO A 121 -3.15 12.57 -6.88
CA PRO A 121 -4.57 12.47 -6.69
C PRO A 121 -5.20 13.84 -6.43
N SER A 122 -6.35 14.07 -7.05
CA SER A 122 -7.31 15.10 -6.66
C SER A 122 -8.52 14.42 -6.03
N TYR A 123 -8.93 14.88 -4.85
CA TYR A 123 -9.99 14.22 -4.10
C TYR A 123 -10.86 15.21 -3.33
N GLU A 124 -12.11 14.82 -3.09
CA GLU A 124 -13.02 15.47 -2.14
C GLU A 124 -13.53 14.40 -1.18
N ILE A 125 -13.70 14.76 0.10
CA ILE A 125 -14.14 13.83 1.14
C ILE A 125 -15.47 14.25 1.75
N ALA A 126 -16.31 13.27 2.04
CA ALA A 126 -17.35 13.35 3.05
C ALA A 126 -16.71 12.91 4.39
N PRO A 127 -16.50 13.84 5.34
CA PRO A 127 -15.87 13.53 6.61
C PRO A 127 -16.69 12.53 7.43
N PHE A 128 -16.02 11.57 8.04
CA PHE A 128 -16.56 10.74 9.09
C PHE A 128 -16.72 11.51 10.41
N HIS A 129 -17.89 11.40 11.05
CA HIS A 129 -18.22 12.08 12.30
C HIS A 129 -18.50 11.14 13.47
N GLU A 130 -18.34 11.63 14.69
CA GLU A 130 -18.67 10.89 15.91
C GLU A 130 -20.15 10.47 15.93
N GLY A 131 -20.40 9.20 16.25
CA GLY A 131 -21.75 8.60 16.26
C GLY A 131 -22.14 7.89 14.97
N GLU A 132 -21.37 8.07 13.89
CA GLU A 132 -21.51 7.27 12.67
C GLU A 132 -20.72 5.95 12.81
N PRO A 133 -21.21 4.83 12.25
CA PRO A 133 -20.43 3.60 12.21
C PRO A 133 -19.29 3.76 11.18
N CYS A 134 -18.05 3.52 11.61
CA CYS A 134 -16.92 3.50 10.68
C CYS A 134 -17.13 2.37 9.65
N PRO A 135 -17.10 2.67 8.34
CA PRO A 135 -17.44 1.70 7.30
C PRO A 135 -16.25 0.86 6.81
N VAL A 136 -15.07 0.97 7.45
CA VAL A 136 -13.87 0.21 7.07
C VAL A 136 -14.13 -1.29 7.26
N PRO A 137 -13.90 -2.13 6.22
CA PRO A 137 -14.14 -3.57 6.32
C PRO A 137 -13.09 -4.25 7.22
N GLU A 138 -13.46 -5.38 7.80
CA GLU A 138 -12.50 -6.23 8.53
C GLU A 138 -11.40 -6.75 7.59
N PRO A 139 -10.16 -6.96 8.10
CA PRO A 139 -9.05 -7.38 7.28
C PRO A 139 -9.27 -8.80 6.76
N ALA A 140 -8.84 -9.05 5.53
CA ALA A 140 -8.74 -10.41 5.03
C ALA A 140 -7.62 -11.16 5.77
N VAL A 141 -7.94 -12.29 6.39
CA VAL A 141 -6.94 -13.13 7.07
C VAL A 141 -6.17 -13.93 6.03
N LEU A 142 -4.84 -13.76 6.02
CA LEU A 142 -3.93 -14.45 5.13
C LEU A 142 -3.46 -15.75 5.78
N ASP A 143 -3.97 -16.88 5.28
CA ASP A 143 -3.45 -18.19 5.61
C ASP A 143 -2.31 -18.62 4.67
N ALA A 144 -1.67 -19.74 4.98
CA ALA A 144 -0.57 -20.28 4.17
C ALA A 144 -0.94 -20.55 2.71
N ARG A 145 -2.23 -20.85 2.43
CA ARG A 145 -2.71 -21.09 1.05
C ARG A 145 -2.81 -19.79 0.28
N THR A 146 -3.36 -18.75 0.91
CA THR A 146 -3.50 -17.42 0.33
C THR A 146 -2.13 -16.83 0.04
N ILE A 147 -1.20 -16.89 0.99
CA ILE A 147 0.19 -16.40 0.82
C ILE A 147 0.91 -17.10 -0.34
N ALA A 148 0.63 -18.38 -0.58
CA ALA A 148 1.23 -19.15 -1.67
C ALA A 148 0.56 -18.92 -3.04
N ASP A 149 -0.62 -18.31 -3.09
CA ASP A 149 -1.36 -18.05 -4.31
C ASP A 149 -1.19 -16.57 -4.74
N ALA A 150 -0.35 -16.36 -5.76
CA ALA A 150 -0.08 -15.03 -6.29
C ALA A 150 -1.36 -14.31 -6.76
N SER A 151 -2.34 -15.02 -7.32
CA SER A 151 -3.59 -14.39 -7.77
C SER A 151 -4.50 -14.02 -6.60
N ALA A 152 -4.47 -14.80 -5.51
CA ALA A 152 -5.20 -14.47 -4.30
C ALA A 152 -4.59 -13.25 -3.58
N MET A 153 -3.25 -13.17 -3.54
CA MET A 153 -2.56 -12.00 -2.99
C MET A 153 -2.79 -10.74 -3.82
N GLU A 154 -2.78 -10.85 -5.15
CA GLU A 154 -3.03 -9.72 -6.06
C GLU A 154 -4.42 -9.10 -5.86
N ARG A 155 -5.45 -9.93 -5.61
CA ARG A 155 -6.81 -9.46 -5.28
C ARG A 155 -6.86 -8.56 -4.05
N LEU A 156 -5.89 -8.71 -3.16
CA LEU A 156 -5.80 -8.00 -1.88
C LEU A 156 -4.78 -6.87 -1.92
N GLU A 157 -4.16 -6.58 -3.07
CA GLU A 157 -3.23 -5.46 -3.23
C GLU A 157 -3.89 -4.16 -2.75
N SER A 158 -3.19 -3.35 -1.96
CA SER A 158 -3.69 -2.14 -1.27
C SER A 158 -4.78 -2.39 -0.22
N GLY A 159 -5.25 -3.62 -0.07
CA GLY A 159 -6.31 -4.00 0.86
C GLY A 159 -5.82 -4.16 2.29
N LEU A 160 -6.78 -4.11 3.23
CA LEU A 160 -6.50 -4.38 4.64
C LEU A 160 -6.45 -5.90 4.86
N VAL A 161 -5.34 -6.38 5.40
CA VAL A 161 -5.06 -7.81 5.60
C VAL A 161 -4.53 -8.08 7.01
N ARG A 162 -4.59 -9.33 7.44
CA ARG A 162 -4.07 -9.78 8.74
C ARG A 162 -3.38 -11.14 8.63
N VAL A 163 -2.26 -11.30 9.33
CA VAL A 163 -1.68 -12.61 9.66
C VAL A 163 -1.77 -12.85 11.15
N GLU A 164 -1.92 -14.11 11.55
CA GLU A 164 -2.13 -14.52 12.95
C GLU A 164 -1.18 -15.66 13.33
N GLY A 165 -0.74 -15.69 14.59
CA GLY A 165 0.07 -16.79 15.13
C GLY A 165 1.43 -16.96 14.47
N VAL A 166 2.04 -15.86 14.00
CA VAL A 166 3.37 -15.86 13.38
C VAL A 166 4.47 -15.53 14.40
N HIS A 167 5.72 -15.78 14.06
CA HIS A 167 6.87 -15.30 14.83
C HIS A 167 7.86 -14.54 13.96
N ILE A 168 8.59 -13.63 14.58
CA ILE A 168 9.68 -12.88 13.95
C ILE A 168 10.81 -13.85 13.64
N SER A 169 11.37 -13.76 12.43
CA SER A 169 12.52 -14.59 12.03
C SER A 169 13.65 -14.56 13.07
N LYS A 170 14.23 -15.72 13.37
CA LYS A 170 15.29 -15.84 14.38
C LYS A 170 16.61 -15.23 13.93
N ASN A 171 16.94 -15.32 12.65
CA ASN A 171 18.20 -14.82 12.10
C ASN A 171 17.96 -13.42 11.53
N PHE A 172 18.34 -12.40 12.30
CA PHE A 172 17.98 -11.02 12.00
C PHE A 172 18.93 -10.01 12.66
N GLY A 173 20.17 -9.99 12.23
CA GLY A 173 21.23 -9.16 12.79
C GLY A 173 22.10 -8.43 11.77
N PRO A 174 22.78 -7.36 12.22
CA PRO A 174 23.51 -6.41 11.37
C PRO A 174 24.78 -6.94 10.72
N ASN A 175 25.38 -8.00 11.27
CA ASN A 175 26.68 -8.43 10.78
C ASN A 175 26.54 -9.16 9.43
N PRO A 176 27.58 -9.10 8.58
CA PRO A 176 27.61 -9.84 7.32
C PRO A 176 27.43 -11.35 7.54
N ALA A 177 26.57 -11.96 6.73
CA ALA A 177 26.37 -13.40 6.71
C ALA A 177 27.66 -14.13 6.33
N LYS A 178 27.93 -15.26 6.99
CA LYS A 178 29.14 -16.05 6.76
C LYS A 178 28.85 -17.28 5.94
N LYS A 179 29.86 -17.81 5.24
CA LYS A 179 29.75 -19.12 4.60
C LYS A 179 29.58 -20.21 5.66
N SER A 180 28.71 -21.18 5.37
CA SER A 180 28.50 -22.33 6.23
C SER A 180 29.78 -23.17 6.31
N THR A 181 30.13 -23.61 7.52
CA THR A 181 31.27 -24.51 7.77
C THR A 181 31.01 -25.93 7.24
N SER A 182 29.74 -26.34 7.16
CA SER A 182 29.33 -27.66 6.66
C SER A 182 29.14 -27.69 5.14
N ASP A 183 28.87 -26.54 4.52
CA ASP A 183 28.69 -26.40 3.08
C ASP A 183 29.14 -25.00 2.63
N PRO A 184 30.40 -24.83 2.17
CA PRO A 184 30.93 -23.54 1.74
C PRO A 184 30.19 -22.91 0.54
N SER A 185 29.31 -23.66 -0.14
CA SER A 185 28.45 -23.09 -1.18
C SER A 185 27.30 -22.24 -0.60
N LYS A 186 26.93 -22.49 0.67
CA LYS A 186 25.81 -21.83 1.37
C LYS A 186 26.27 -20.79 2.37
N TYR A 187 25.37 -19.86 2.66
CA TYR A 187 25.49 -18.92 3.78
C TYR A 187 24.80 -19.51 5.01
N ALA A 188 25.43 -19.31 6.16
CA ALA A 188 24.85 -19.55 7.47
C ALA A 188 24.36 -18.20 8.02
N PHE A 189 23.09 -18.16 8.40
CA PHE A 189 22.46 -17.01 9.02
C PHE A 189 22.30 -17.27 10.51
N THR A 190 22.58 -16.27 11.32
CA THR A 190 22.47 -16.32 12.79
C THR A 190 21.70 -15.09 13.29
N PRO A 191 21.29 -15.05 14.57
CA PRO A 191 20.62 -13.88 15.14
C PRO A 191 21.43 -12.58 14.98
N GLU A 192 22.76 -12.67 14.90
CA GLU A 192 23.66 -11.54 14.74
C GLU A 192 24.12 -11.34 13.28
N GLU A 193 24.04 -12.35 12.42
CA GLU A 193 24.62 -12.37 11.07
C GLU A 193 23.54 -12.68 10.02
N SER A 194 22.94 -11.64 9.44
CA SER A 194 21.95 -11.77 8.36
C SER A 194 22.09 -10.74 7.24
N SER A 195 23.08 -9.84 7.33
CA SER A 195 23.36 -8.88 6.27
C SER A 195 23.96 -9.56 5.05
N CYS A 196 23.37 -9.35 3.88
CA CYS A 196 23.91 -9.81 2.60
C CYS A 196 24.70 -8.71 1.86
N ASP A 197 24.86 -7.54 2.47
CA ASP A 197 25.88 -6.57 2.10
C ASP A 197 27.23 -7.07 2.64
N LEU A 198 27.98 -7.77 1.78
CA LEU A 198 29.22 -8.43 2.17
C LEU A 198 30.44 -7.53 1.97
N ASN A 199 30.31 -6.48 1.15
CA ASN A 199 31.36 -5.51 0.88
C ASN A 199 31.29 -4.28 1.82
N GLY A 200 30.18 -4.08 2.51
CA GLY A 200 29.94 -2.99 3.46
C GLY A 200 29.60 -1.65 2.83
N ASP A 201 29.07 -1.63 1.60
CA ASP A 201 28.70 -0.40 0.88
C ASP A 201 27.30 0.12 1.22
N GLY A 202 26.56 -0.62 2.05
CA GLY A 202 25.21 -0.29 2.50
C GLY A 202 24.10 -0.81 1.58
N GLN A 203 24.43 -1.57 0.55
CA GLN A 203 23.48 -2.14 -0.41
C GLN A 203 23.78 -3.62 -0.67
N VAL A 204 22.79 -4.32 -1.23
CA VAL A 204 22.98 -5.71 -1.68
C VAL A 204 23.09 -5.68 -3.20
N ASP A 205 24.25 -6.06 -3.74
CA ASP A 205 24.43 -6.25 -5.17
C ASP A 205 23.85 -7.60 -5.60
N PHE A 206 22.67 -7.57 -6.21
CA PHE A 206 22.00 -8.77 -6.70
C PHE A 206 22.68 -9.40 -7.93
N GLU A 207 23.49 -8.64 -8.67
CA GLU A 207 24.28 -9.12 -9.80
C GLU A 207 25.59 -9.77 -9.34
N SER A 208 26.11 -9.36 -8.18
CA SER A 208 27.24 -10.03 -7.52
C SER A 208 26.92 -11.49 -7.24
N ARG A 209 27.84 -12.37 -7.65
CA ARG A 209 27.73 -13.81 -7.40
C ARG A 209 27.66 -14.13 -5.89
N ALA A 210 28.31 -13.33 -5.05
CA ALA A 210 28.36 -13.56 -3.61
C ALA A 210 27.12 -13.02 -2.91
N GLU A 211 26.84 -11.73 -3.07
CA GLU A 211 25.73 -11.05 -2.38
C GLU A 211 24.38 -11.49 -2.94
N GLY A 212 24.23 -11.56 -4.26
CA GLY A 212 23.03 -12.13 -4.88
C GLY A 212 22.76 -13.58 -4.46
N ALA A 213 23.79 -14.40 -4.23
CA ALA A 213 23.60 -15.76 -3.68
C ALA A 213 23.22 -15.76 -2.20
N CYS A 214 23.81 -14.87 -1.40
CA CYS A 214 23.41 -14.66 0.00
C CYS A 214 21.93 -14.25 0.07
N ALA A 215 21.55 -13.22 -0.68
CA ALA A 215 20.21 -12.66 -0.69
C ALA A 215 19.18 -13.71 -1.09
N ARG A 216 19.40 -14.45 -2.19
CA ARG A 216 18.50 -15.54 -2.60
C ARG A 216 18.35 -16.64 -1.53
N GLN A 217 19.44 -17.00 -0.85
CA GLN A 217 19.39 -18.00 0.22
C GLN A 217 18.65 -17.48 1.46
N CYS A 218 18.84 -16.21 1.82
CA CYS A 218 18.07 -15.58 2.89
C CYS A 218 16.60 -15.49 2.50
N SER A 219 16.27 -15.03 1.28
CA SER A 219 14.90 -14.96 0.75
C SER A 219 14.19 -16.31 0.81
N ALA A 220 14.87 -17.41 0.50
CA ALA A 220 14.29 -18.76 0.57
C ALA A 220 14.17 -19.34 2.00
N ASN A 221 14.86 -18.76 2.98
CA ASN A 221 14.82 -19.22 4.37
C ASN A 221 13.73 -18.45 5.16
N PRO A 222 12.69 -19.12 5.69
CA PRO A 222 11.64 -18.47 6.49
C PRO A 222 12.15 -17.81 7.77
N GLU A 223 13.29 -18.28 8.29
CA GLU A 223 13.89 -17.80 9.54
C GLU A 223 14.99 -16.76 9.30
N CYS A 224 15.14 -16.23 8.07
CA CYS A 224 16.11 -15.20 7.72
C CYS A 224 15.42 -13.90 7.30
N SER A 225 15.60 -12.85 8.10
CA SER A 225 15.31 -11.47 7.73
C SER A 225 16.59 -10.78 7.30
N GLU A 226 16.70 -10.42 6.03
CA GLU A 226 17.90 -9.77 5.48
C GLU A 226 18.05 -8.36 6.08
N TRP A 227 19.20 -8.09 6.68
CA TRP A 227 19.40 -6.88 7.48
C TRP A 227 19.46 -5.61 6.66
N THR A 228 20.12 -5.61 5.50
CA THR A 228 20.29 -4.39 4.69
C THR A 228 18.94 -3.89 4.18
N SER A 229 18.07 -4.79 3.74
CA SER A 229 16.68 -4.52 3.39
C SER A 229 15.88 -3.95 4.56
N TYR A 230 16.04 -4.52 5.77
CA TYR A 230 15.41 -3.97 6.97
C TYR A 230 15.95 -2.58 7.31
N SER A 231 17.26 -2.36 7.27
CA SER A 231 17.85 -1.07 7.58
C SER A 231 17.46 0.02 6.59
N ALA A 232 17.26 -0.34 5.32
CA ALA A 232 16.91 0.62 4.27
C ALA A 232 15.40 0.90 4.19
N ARG A 233 14.55 -0.10 4.49
CA ARG A 233 13.10 -0.03 4.22
C ARG A 233 12.22 -0.39 5.41
N GLY A 234 12.76 -0.95 6.48
CA GLY A 234 12.02 -1.42 7.65
C GLY A 234 11.31 -2.77 7.46
N ASN A 235 11.50 -3.43 6.32
CA ASN A 235 10.84 -4.70 6.01
C ASN A 235 11.61 -5.88 6.63
N TYR A 236 10.91 -6.75 7.33
CA TYR A 236 11.47 -7.98 7.90
C TYR A 236 10.44 -9.12 7.79
N LYS A 237 10.92 -10.37 7.90
CA LYS A 237 10.07 -11.54 7.73
C LYS A 237 9.47 -12.05 9.03
N VAL A 238 8.23 -12.49 8.93
CA VAL A 238 7.56 -13.34 9.91
C VAL A 238 7.14 -14.65 9.27
N THR A 239 6.98 -15.70 10.08
CA THR A 239 6.58 -17.03 9.61
C THR A 239 5.79 -17.76 10.69
N ASP A 240 4.86 -18.64 10.29
CA ASP A 240 4.18 -19.61 11.15
C ASP A 240 4.85 -21.02 11.07
N GLY A 241 5.98 -21.12 10.36
CA GLY A 241 6.67 -22.37 10.04
C GLY A 241 6.16 -23.08 8.77
N SER A 242 5.00 -22.70 8.24
CA SER A 242 4.41 -23.22 7.01
C SER A 242 4.47 -22.22 5.84
N SER A 243 4.34 -20.93 6.15
CA SER A 243 4.35 -19.80 5.22
C SER A 243 5.21 -18.68 5.78
N MET A 244 5.62 -17.75 4.93
CA MET A 244 6.36 -16.55 5.34
C MET A 244 5.85 -15.34 4.55
N ILE A 245 5.87 -14.19 5.20
CA ILE A 245 5.53 -12.90 4.59
C ILE A 245 6.42 -11.80 5.19
N GLN A 246 6.57 -10.68 4.47
CA GLN A 246 7.22 -9.49 5.01
C GLN A 246 6.20 -8.65 5.76
N ILE A 247 6.66 -8.01 6.82
CA ILE A 247 5.90 -6.97 7.51
C ILE A 247 6.79 -5.74 7.71
N GLN A 248 6.14 -4.60 7.89
CA GLN A 248 6.78 -3.33 8.22
C GLN A 248 6.01 -2.70 9.38
N THR A 249 6.72 -2.42 10.47
CA THR A 249 6.12 -1.90 11.71
C THR A 249 6.64 -0.51 12.08
N GLY A 250 7.10 0.27 11.09
CA GLY A 250 7.70 1.60 11.31
C GLY A 250 6.75 2.63 11.94
N THR A 251 5.43 2.43 11.80
CA THR A 251 4.39 3.24 12.44
C THR A 251 4.19 2.91 13.92
N VAL A 252 4.80 1.82 14.41
CA VAL A 252 4.79 1.39 15.81
C VAL A 252 6.15 1.73 16.44
N SER A 253 6.38 3.02 16.69
CA SER A 253 7.70 3.56 17.06
C SER A 253 8.34 2.97 18.31
N ALA A 254 7.55 2.44 19.24
CA ALA A 254 8.03 1.80 20.48
C ALA A 254 8.43 0.33 20.30
N PHE A 255 8.17 -0.26 19.13
CA PHE A 255 8.44 -1.65 18.84
C PHE A 255 9.74 -1.81 18.06
N ASP A 256 10.69 -2.57 18.63
CA ASP A 256 11.92 -2.97 17.96
C ASP A 256 11.88 -4.46 17.63
N PRO A 257 11.75 -4.85 16.34
CA PRO A 257 11.66 -6.26 15.96
C PRO A 257 12.98 -7.01 16.18
N THR A 258 14.11 -6.31 16.25
CA THR A 258 15.44 -6.94 16.39
C THR A 258 15.75 -7.37 17.82
N SER A 259 15.13 -6.75 18.83
CA SER A 259 15.18 -7.23 20.23
C SER A 259 14.18 -8.35 20.52
N HIS A 260 13.25 -8.62 19.59
CA HIS A 260 12.18 -9.61 19.73
C HIS A 260 12.28 -10.78 18.72
N ARG A 261 13.46 -11.04 18.17
CA ARG A 261 13.71 -12.18 17.25
C ARG A 261 13.17 -13.50 17.82
N GLY A 262 12.51 -14.28 16.97
CA GLY A 262 11.91 -15.56 17.35
C GLY A 262 10.70 -15.45 18.29
N ARG A 263 10.28 -14.23 18.70
CA ARG A 263 9.08 -14.05 19.53
C ARG A 263 7.84 -14.10 18.65
N ALA A 264 6.78 -14.63 19.25
CA ALA A 264 5.47 -14.69 18.63
C ALA A 264 4.84 -13.29 18.53
N LEU A 265 4.14 -13.06 17.44
CA LEU A 265 3.17 -12.00 17.25
C LEU A 265 1.82 -12.68 17.14
N GLU A 266 0.88 -12.30 18.00
CA GLU A 266 -0.46 -12.88 17.99
C GLU A 266 -1.19 -12.52 16.69
N ALA A 267 -1.09 -11.25 16.28
CA ALA A 267 -1.59 -10.78 15.01
C ALA A 267 -0.79 -9.58 14.49
N VAL A 268 -0.71 -9.47 13.16
CA VAL A 268 -0.23 -8.27 12.46
C VAL A 268 -1.27 -7.91 11.41
N THR A 269 -1.86 -6.72 11.53
CA THR A 269 -2.81 -6.14 10.58
C THR A 269 -2.12 -5.02 9.80
N GLY A 270 -2.58 -4.72 8.60
CA GLY A 270 -2.04 -3.60 7.84
C GLY A 270 -2.52 -3.60 6.40
N THR A 271 -2.02 -2.66 5.61
CA THR A 271 -2.29 -2.65 4.17
C THR A 271 -1.27 -3.50 3.44
N LEU A 272 -1.73 -4.32 2.49
CA LEU A 272 -0.88 -5.18 1.70
C LEU A 272 -0.25 -4.40 0.54
N ARG A 273 1.08 -4.43 0.43
CA ARG A 273 1.83 -3.78 -0.65
C ARG A 273 2.69 -4.78 -1.41
N ASN A 274 2.65 -4.70 -2.73
CA ASN A 274 3.56 -5.43 -3.61
C ASN A 274 4.82 -4.60 -3.88
N PHE A 275 5.96 -5.25 -4.02
CA PHE A 275 7.19 -4.63 -4.52
C PHE A 275 7.90 -5.58 -5.49
N SER A 276 7.97 -5.19 -6.75
CA SER A 276 8.66 -5.95 -7.79
C SER A 276 10.16 -5.98 -7.51
N GLY A 277 10.75 -7.17 -7.41
CA GLY A 277 12.20 -7.29 -7.24
C GLY A 277 12.70 -8.54 -6.52
N GLY A 278 11.83 -9.46 -6.08
CA GLY A 278 12.23 -10.67 -5.39
C GLY A 278 11.27 -11.85 -5.56
N SER A 279 11.49 -12.89 -4.75
CA SER A 279 10.61 -14.07 -4.65
C SER A 279 9.56 -13.94 -3.54
N LEU A 280 9.67 -12.91 -2.70
CA LEU A 280 8.75 -12.58 -1.63
C LEU A 280 8.48 -11.08 -1.72
N ASN A 281 7.45 -10.72 -2.46
CA ASN A 281 7.18 -9.36 -2.91
C ASN A 281 6.07 -8.66 -2.12
N TRP A 282 5.41 -9.38 -1.22
CA TRP A 282 4.28 -8.89 -0.45
C TRP A 282 4.70 -8.49 0.96
N THR A 283 4.42 -7.24 1.31
CA THR A 283 4.65 -6.68 2.65
C THR A 283 3.34 -6.20 3.26
N ILE A 284 3.09 -6.57 4.51
CA ILE A 284 2.01 -5.97 5.31
C ILE A 284 2.58 -4.76 6.05
N GLU A 285 2.08 -3.58 5.75
CA GLU A 285 2.49 -2.35 6.42
C GLU A 285 1.49 -1.98 7.52
N ALA A 286 1.93 -2.05 8.78
CA ALA A 286 1.09 -1.66 9.91
C ALA A 286 0.72 -0.18 9.83
N ARG A 287 -0.52 0.16 10.12
CA ARG A 287 -1.02 1.55 10.01
C ARG A 287 -0.71 2.34 11.28
N CYS A 288 -0.80 1.68 12.44
CA CYS A 288 -0.56 2.28 13.75
C CYS A 288 -0.29 1.18 14.81
N PRO A 289 -0.04 1.53 16.09
CA PRO A 289 0.17 0.54 17.16
C PRO A 289 -0.95 -0.50 17.36
N ASP A 290 -2.20 -0.16 17.03
CA ASP A 290 -3.34 -1.09 17.15
C ASP A 290 -3.23 -2.31 16.23
N ASP A 291 -2.45 -2.19 15.17
CA ASP A 291 -2.31 -3.22 14.14
C ASP A 291 -1.28 -4.31 14.52
N LEU A 292 -0.50 -4.12 15.60
CA LEU A 292 0.52 -5.07 16.03
C LEU A 292 0.16 -5.63 17.42
N VAL A 293 -0.19 -6.91 17.49
CA VAL A 293 -0.64 -7.58 18.73
C VAL A 293 0.43 -8.52 19.25
N CYS A 294 1.00 -8.18 20.40
CA CYS A 294 2.09 -8.94 21.03
C CYS A 294 2.35 -8.46 22.47
N GLU A 295 3.25 -9.13 23.21
CA GLU A 295 3.62 -8.75 24.58
C GLU A 295 4.73 -7.67 24.67
N ALA A 296 5.27 -7.22 23.54
CA ALA A 296 6.37 -6.27 23.49
C ALA A 296 5.90 -4.82 23.68
N PRO A 297 6.81 -3.89 24.06
CA PRO A 297 6.50 -2.46 24.09
C PRO A 297 5.96 -1.95 22.75
N GLY A 298 4.90 -1.15 22.81
CA GLY A 298 4.24 -0.58 21.62
C GLY A 298 3.18 -1.47 20.98
N CYS A 299 3.12 -2.76 21.30
CA CYS A 299 2.08 -3.65 20.82
C CYS A 299 0.74 -3.41 21.54
N ALA A 300 -0.35 -3.60 20.80
CA ALA A 300 -1.68 -3.72 21.37
C ALA A 300 -1.85 -5.04 22.13
N PRO A 301 -2.65 -5.08 23.21
CA PRO A 301 -2.86 -6.28 24.01
C PRO A 301 -3.80 -7.30 23.35
N ALA A 302 -4.58 -6.89 22.36
CA ALA A 302 -5.51 -7.74 21.61
C ALA A 302 -5.82 -7.09 20.25
N ALA A 303 -6.21 -7.91 19.27
CA ALA A 303 -6.68 -7.41 17.99
C ALA A 303 -7.96 -6.60 18.15
N LYS A 304 -7.98 -5.41 17.58
CA LYS A 304 -9.16 -4.54 17.51
C LYS A 304 -9.93 -4.76 16.20
N PRO A 305 -11.25 -4.54 16.18
CA PRO A 305 -12.01 -4.46 14.93
C PRO A 305 -11.55 -3.27 14.10
N SER A 306 -11.73 -3.35 12.79
CA SER A 306 -11.27 -2.30 11.86
C SER A 306 -12.00 -0.98 11.99
N THR A 307 -13.17 -1.01 12.63
CA THR A 307 -13.97 0.16 12.98
C THR A 307 -13.44 0.94 14.18
N GLU A 308 -12.45 0.38 14.90
CA GLU A 308 -11.81 1.01 16.07
C GLU A 308 -10.30 1.15 15.88
N ALA A 309 -9.64 0.16 15.24
CA ALA A 309 -8.20 0.14 15.03
C ALA A 309 -7.75 1.31 14.15
N CYS A 310 -6.80 2.11 14.66
CA CYS A 310 -6.23 3.26 13.95
C CYS A 310 -7.26 4.33 13.55
N VAL A 311 -8.46 4.33 14.14
CA VAL A 311 -9.49 5.34 13.92
C VAL A 311 -9.27 6.51 14.87
N ARG A 312 -9.25 7.74 14.32
CA ARG A 312 -9.13 8.99 15.08
C ARG A 312 -10.32 9.89 14.80
N LEU A 313 -11.25 9.98 15.75
CA LEU A 313 -12.43 10.83 15.65
C LEU A 313 -12.03 12.31 15.54
N ARG A 314 -12.78 13.06 14.72
CA ARG A 314 -12.67 14.53 14.66
C ARG A 314 -13.19 15.13 15.95
N SER A 315 -12.33 15.81 16.69
CA SER A 315 -12.77 16.65 17.81
C SER A 315 -13.08 18.06 17.31
N LEU A 316 -14.03 18.75 17.94
CA LEU A 316 -14.37 20.14 17.62
C LEU A 316 -13.20 21.12 17.79
N ASN A 317 -12.12 20.69 18.45
CA ASN A 317 -10.91 21.48 18.70
C ASN A 317 -9.72 21.05 17.83
N ASP A 318 -9.90 20.10 16.91
CA ASP A 318 -8.84 19.72 16.00
C ASP A 318 -8.61 20.89 15.04
N ASN A 319 -7.52 21.64 15.23
CA ASN A 319 -7.01 22.55 14.21
C ASN A 319 -6.48 21.69 13.06
N ASP A 320 -7.41 21.30 12.19
CA ASP A 320 -7.16 20.52 10.97
C ASP A 320 -6.16 21.24 10.03
N ALA A 321 -5.90 22.55 10.23
CA ALA A 321 -4.87 23.31 9.53
C ALA A 321 -3.42 23.14 10.07
N GLU A 322 -3.23 22.56 11.26
CA GLU A 322 -1.92 22.52 11.95
C GLU A 322 -1.46 21.11 12.36
N THR A 323 -2.27 20.07 12.13
CA THR A 323 -1.94 18.70 12.56
C THR A 323 -1.94 17.72 11.40
N ASN A 324 -0.76 17.56 10.79
CA ASN A 324 -0.24 16.31 10.20
C ASN A 324 1.25 16.50 9.86
#